data_AF-A0A847LLG3-F1
#
_entry.id   AF-A0A847LLG3-F1
#
_cell.length_a   1.000
_cell.length_b   1.000
_cell.length_c   1.000
_cell.angle_alpha   90.00
_cell.angle_beta   90.00
_cell.angle_gamma   90.00
#
_symmetry.space_group_name_H-M   'P 1'
#
loop_
_entity.id
_entity.type
_entity.pdbx_description
1 polymer ?
#
loop_
_entity_poly.entity_id
_entity_poly.type
_entity_poly.pdbx_seq_one_letter_code
_entity_poly.pdbx_strand_id
1 'polypeptide(L)'
;MRSRPPALVAAVVVAGLLTLSTLPTLSGPGGNPAFAQTMGAFDEPVTGVQEAGAGSAATVIATDPADLLLTDEERELMALKLLPAWYPTIKLAQEEKGGSLDKAKAKAKSLFPYKNAVYSRRFGEPPHMLSWARRYRKDAAMVKLCAATQRGDILLNGHKSAEGQTNDMIAILTGGKYHHAVTVIDGPPAVFIEAVGLTGSKEDPTSNRVRVSAWHEHLADWACWRLLRPTAGLPAAEAQKRIDGAVAYLVGQLGKPYDYGFTNNDANRAFYCSELAWKAYHDGASWTTFLPVKDAGRDRMVVALNAVIDGMKPKDRNAVAQKVVDFTLDYTSQKPPDLKKLVTFIVDDLAPGCEVFADAFPTAASREKLRGVLEKVRTNRAFPGFLAAKAAFEEKKKAGKFETGWGIGAVRKLAAETKIVTSLVGDLNRLAKESGAGLFKLTKLIGSIIAPMYKYMGTYADFLTGMDKGGKVDLPDGAKTILSMTDWLAEKREKVKTWPVVGKALANLLPGNGDDKLATNFVSPTDLAGTSPRFHLDYP
;
A
#
# COMPACT_ATOMS: atom_id res chain seq x y z
N MET A 1 -19.42 9.14 -7.78
CA MET A 1 -19.84 8.44 -6.56
C MET A 1 -19.31 6.99 -6.55
N ARG A 2 -18.19 6.72 -5.88
CA ARG A 2 -17.62 5.37 -5.71
C ARG A 2 -17.90 4.87 -4.29
N SER A 3 -18.49 3.67 -4.16
CA SER A 3 -18.58 2.93 -2.89
C SER A 3 -17.21 2.36 -2.54
N ARG A 4 -16.97 2.10 -1.24
CA ARG A 4 -15.65 1.76 -0.67
C ARG A 4 -15.65 0.37 -0.01
N PRO A 5 -14.49 -0.29 0.14
CA PRO A 5 -14.41 -1.74 0.32
C PRO A 5 -14.84 -2.20 1.73
N PRO A 6 -15.85 -3.09 1.85
CA PRO A 6 -16.12 -3.80 3.10
C PRO A 6 -15.15 -4.97 3.36
N ALA A 7 -14.13 -5.17 2.51
CA ALA A 7 -13.16 -6.27 2.65
C ALA A 7 -12.43 -6.25 4.00
N LEU A 8 -12.23 -5.09 4.64
CA LEU A 8 -11.63 -5.01 5.98
C LEU A 8 -12.63 -5.30 7.11
N VAL A 9 -13.93 -5.02 6.91
CA VAL A 9 -15.01 -5.39 7.86
C VAL A 9 -14.97 -6.90 8.11
N ALA A 10 -14.67 -7.67 7.06
CA ALA A 10 -14.50 -9.11 7.13
C ALA A 10 -13.45 -9.58 8.14
N ALA A 11 -12.27 -8.95 8.14
CA ALA A 11 -11.17 -9.36 9.01
C ALA A 11 -11.58 -9.17 10.48
N VAL A 12 -12.21 -8.03 10.80
CA VAL A 12 -12.71 -7.73 12.16
C VAL A 12 -13.87 -8.66 12.55
N VAL A 13 -14.71 -9.06 11.59
CA VAL A 13 -15.75 -10.09 11.78
C VAL A 13 -15.15 -11.47 12.08
N VAL A 14 -14.01 -11.84 11.49
CA VAL A 14 -13.28 -13.07 11.83
C VAL A 14 -12.59 -12.95 13.19
N ALA A 15 -12.08 -11.76 13.54
CA ALA A 15 -11.40 -11.49 14.82
C ALA A 15 -12.29 -11.77 16.05
N GLY A 16 -13.56 -11.37 16.01
CA GLY A 16 -14.45 -11.49 17.17
C GLY A 16 -14.80 -12.93 17.59
N LEU A 17 -14.42 -13.95 16.80
CA LEU A 17 -15.03 -15.27 16.89
C LEU A 17 -14.43 -16.27 17.89
N LEU A 18 -13.21 -16.06 18.39
CA LEU A 18 -12.43 -17.18 18.92
C LEU A 18 -11.56 -16.94 20.19
N THR A 19 -11.39 -15.72 20.69
CA THR A 19 -10.26 -15.26 21.58
C THR A 19 -9.87 -16.02 22.88
N LEU A 20 -10.47 -17.15 23.27
CA LEU A 20 -10.53 -17.57 24.69
C LEU A 20 -9.99 -18.96 25.09
N SER A 21 -9.09 -19.59 24.32
CA SER A 21 -8.45 -20.87 24.73
C SER A 21 -6.90 -20.87 24.74
N THR A 22 -6.35 -20.88 25.97
CA THR A 22 -5.01 -21.36 26.42
C THR A 22 -3.71 -20.61 26.06
N LEU A 23 -2.71 -20.77 26.96
CA LEU A 23 -1.33 -20.22 27.04
C LEU A 23 -0.39 -21.37 27.49
N PRO A 24 0.97 -21.26 27.53
CA PRO A 24 1.92 -20.19 27.12
C PRO A 24 2.74 -20.63 25.85
N THR A 25 4.07 -20.50 25.59
CA THR A 25 5.33 -20.08 26.29
C THR A 25 6.39 -19.59 25.27
N LEU A 26 7.70 -19.53 25.60
CA LEU A 26 8.78 -18.88 24.83
C LEU A 26 10.15 -19.59 24.91
N SER A 27 10.93 -19.59 23.81
CA SER A 27 12.41 -19.47 23.78
C SER A 27 12.98 -19.33 22.34
N GLY A 28 14.17 -18.74 22.21
CA GLY A 28 15.04 -18.64 21.02
C GLY A 28 16.49 -18.40 21.51
N PRO A 29 17.41 -17.69 20.81
CA PRO A 29 17.51 -17.30 19.39
C PRO A 29 18.94 -17.56 18.80
N GLY A 30 19.30 -16.92 17.66
CA GLY A 30 20.69 -16.84 17.12
C GLY A 30 20.89 -17.56 15.77
N GLY A 31 21.86 -17.22 14.90
CA GLY A 31 22.95 -16.21 14.96
C GLY A 31 23.22 -15.53 13.59
N ASN A 32 24.35 -14.84 13.42
CA ASN A 32 24.58 -13.83 12.35
C ASN A 32 25.83 -14.15 11.45
N PRO A 33 26.49 -13.24 10.66
CA PRO A 33 26.79 -13.49 9.24
C PRO A 33 28.29 -13.44 8.84
N ALA A 34 28.61 -13.56 7.54
CA ALA A 34 29.96 -13.26 7.01
C ALA A 34 30.01 -12.86 5.51
N PHE A 35 30.96 -11.95 5.22
CA PHE A 35 31.66 -11.51 3.99
C PHE A 35 31.49 -12.30 2.66
N ALA A 36 31.46 -11.74 1.44
CA ALA A 36 31.95 -10.50 0.79
C ALA A 36 33.35 -10.57 0.12
N GLN A 37 33.41 -10.30 -1.21
CA GLN A 37 34.56 -9.98 -2.11
C GLN A 37 34.05 -9.89 -3.58
N THR A 38 34.70 -9.34 -4.62
CA THR A 38 35.46 -8.08 -4.83
C THR A 38 35.62 -7.82 -6.35
N MET A 39 35.30 -6.61 -6.80
CA MET A 39 35.80 -5.82 -7.97
C MET A 39 36.32 -6.43 -9.30
N GLY A 40 35.98 -5.71 -10.38
CA GLY A 40 36.77 -5.58 -11.62
C GLY A 40 35.89 -5.51 -12.89
N ALA A 41 36.18 -4.70 -13.92
CA ALA A 41 37.00 -3.49 -14.08
C ALA A 41 36.57 -2.80 -15.40
N PHE A 42 36.83 -1.50 -15.59
CA PHE A 42 37.12 -0.76 -16.84
C PHE A 42 36.74 0.74 -16.73
N ASP A 43 37.75 1.57 -16.53
CA ASP A 43 37.84 2.96 -17.00
C ASP A 43 38.16 2.94 -18.54
N GLU A 44 38.17 4.00 -19.34
CA GLU A 44 38.55 5.41 -19.10
C GLU A 44 37.74 6.44 -19.94
N PRO A 45 37.87 7.75 -19.65
CA PRO A 45 37.18 8.83 -20.36
C PRO A 45 37.98 9.40 -21.55
N VAL A 46 37.36 10.29 -22.35
CA VAL A 46 38.07 11.20 -23.27
C VAL A 46 37.56 12.63 -23.07
N THR A 47 38.49 13.54 -22.76
CA THR A 47 38.29 15.00 -22.71
C THR A 47 38.92 15.65 -23.94
N GLY A 48 38.44 16.84 -24.33
CA GLY A 48 39.11 17.62 -25.38
C GLY A 48 38.36 18.88 -25.80
N VAL A 49 38.82 20.04 -25.34
CA VAL A 49 38.48 21.36 -25.90
C VAL A 49 39.79 21.97 -26.42
N GLN A 50 39.76 22.56 -27.62
CA GLN A 50 40.81 23.44 -28.11
C GLN A 50 40.19 24.65 -28.84
N GLU A 51 40.75 25.83 -28.61
CA GLU A 51 40.50 27.04 -29.40
C GLU A 51 41.65 27.26 -30.38
N ALA A 52 41.34 27.68 -31.62
CA ALA A 52 42.21 28.52 -32.44
C ALA A 52 41.48 29.05 -33.69
N GLY A 53 41.83 30.26 -34.12
CA GLY A 53 41.64 30.72 -35.51
C GLY A 53 40.44 31.63 -35.77
N ALA A 54 40.72 32.92 -36.00
CA ALA A 54 39.76 33.84 -36.61
C ALA A 54 39.81 33.71 -38.14
N GLY A 55 38.68 33.38 -38.77
CA GLY A 55 38.53 33.32 -40.23
C GLY A 55 37.05 33.25 -40.61
N SER A 56 36.60 34.18 -41.46
CA SER A 56 35.17 34.32 -41.77
C SER A 56 34.69 33.29 -42.80
N ALA A 57 34.08 32.21 -42.31
CA ALA A 57 33.06 31.48 -43.06
C ALA A 57 31.74 31.61 -42.29
N ALA A 58 30.65 31.94 -43.00
CA ALA A 58 29.32 31.84 -42.41
C ALA A 58 28.96 30.36 -42.32
N THR A 59 29.30 29.71 -41.20
CA THR A 59 28.93 28.33 -40.93
C THR A 59 27.41 28.22 -40.96
N VAL A 60 26.87 27.71 -42.07
CA VAL A 60 25.48 27.29 -42.14
C VAL A 60 25.34 26.16 -41.13
N ILE A 61 24.81 26.48 -39.95
CA ILE A 61 24.45 25.50 -38.94
C ILE A 61 23.43 24.60 -39.62
N ALA A 62 23.82 23.35 -39.89
CA ALA A 62 22.96 22.38 -40.53
C ALA A 62 21.81 22.05 -39.57
N THR A 63 20.68 22.72 -39.75
CA THR A 63 19.44 22.46 -39.00
C THR A 63 19.08 20.98 -39.18
N ASP A 64 18.88 20.26 -38.08
CA ASP A 64 18.43 18.88 -38.16
C ASP A 64 17.13 18.83 -39.00
N PRO A 65 17.00 17.94 -40.00
CA PRO A 65 15.75 17.76 -40.74
C PRO A 65 14.53 17.55 -39.84
N ALA A 66 14.72 17.01 -38.63
CA ALA A 66 13.69 16.90 -37.60
C ALA A 66 13.29 18.26 -37.00
N ASP A 67 14.23 19.18 -36.75
CA ASP A 67 13.96 20.53 -36.23
C ASP A 67 13.23 21.42 -37.24
N LEU A 68 13.34 21.13 -38.54
CA LEU A 68 12.57 21.80 -39.59
C LEU A 68 11.08 21.43 -39.56
N LEU A 69 10.69 20.31 -38.93
CA LEU A 69 9.28 19.88 -38.82
C LEU A 69 8.51 20.54 -37.66
N LEU A 70 9.18 21.29 -36.77
CA LEU A 70 8.52 21.90 -35.62
C LEU A 70 7.75 23.17 -36.02
N THR A 71 6.48 23.24 -35.63
CA THR A 71 5.70 24.48 -35.61
C THR A 71 6.18 25.41 -34.49
N ASP A 72 5.88 26.70 -34.58
CA ASP A 72 6.28 27.68 -33.56
C ASP A 72 5.69 27.35 -32.17
N GLU A 73 4.50 26.76 -32.10
CA GLU A 73 3.94 26.26 -30.84
C GLU A 73 4.76 25.08 -30.27
N GLU A 74 5.25 24.16 -31.12
CA GLU A 74 6.10 23.07 -30.64
C GLU A 74 7.47 23.59 -30.16
N ARG A 75 8.01 24.64 -30.79
CA ARG A 75 9.21 25.34 -30.32
C ARG A 75 8.97 26.05 -28.98
N GLU A 76 7.82 26.72 -28.80
CA GLU A 76 7.37 27.27 -27.51
C GLU A 76 7.31 26.18 -26.43
N LEU A 77 6.64 25.05 -26.72
CA LEU A 77 6.46 23.95 -25.77
C LEU A 77 7.77 23.22 -25.42
N MET A 78 8.73 23.13 -26.36
CA MET A 78 10.09 22.64 -26.09
C MET A 78 10.92 23.65 -25.28
N ALA A 79 10.77 24.96 -25.52
CA ALA A 79 11.41 26.00 -24.70
C ALA A 79 10.89 25.98 -23.25
N LEU A 80 9.57 25.79 -23.06
CA LEU A 80 8.90 25.60 -21.77
C LEU A 80 9.20 24.25 -21.10
N LYS A 81 10.00 23.37 -21.71
CA LYS A 81 10.32 22.00 -21.22
C LYS A 81 9.08 21.12 -20.98
N LEU A 82 8.02 21.34 -21.75
CA LEU A 82 6.81 20.49 -21.78
C LEU A 82 6.89 19.39 -22.85
N LEU A 83 7.79 19.56 -23.82
CA LEU A 83 8.21 18.55 -24.80
C LEU A 83 9.73 18.32 -24.69
N PRO A 84 10.22 17.07 -24.89
CA PRO A 84 11.63 16.72 -24.76
C PRO A 84 12.47 17.13 -25.97
N ALA A 85 13.78 17.22 -25.77
CA ALA A 85 14.75 17.44 -26.84
C ALA A 85 14.68 16.40 -27.97
N TRP A 86 14.23 15.17 -27.68
CA TRP A 86 14.01 14.10 -28.66
C TRP A 86 12.62 14.09 -29.31
N TYR A 87 11.75 15.05 -29.01
CA TYR A 87 10.45 15.21 -29.68
C TYR A 87 10.55 15.34 -31.22
N PRO A 88 11.48 16.14 -31.79
CA PRO A 88 11.58 16.31 -33.24
C PRO A 88 11.88 14.97 -33.91
N THR A 89 12.77 14.18 -33.32
CA THR A 89 13.21 12.87 -33.84
C THR A 89 12.06 11.86 -33.91
N ILE A 90 11.13 11.87 -32.94
CA ILE A 90 9.98 10.96 -32.96
C ILE A 90 8.81 11.51 -33.80
N LYS A 91 8.71 12.84 -33.96
CA LYS A 91 7.80 13.48 -34.90
C LYS A 91 8.19 13.15 -36.34
N LEU A 92 9.47 13.25 -36.70
CA LEU A 92 10.00 12.81 -37.99
C LEU A 92 9.64 11.35 -38.28
N ALA A 93 9.84 10.43 -37.33
CA ALA A 93 9.46 9.02 -37.49
C ALA A 93 7.94 8.77 -37.63
N GLN A 94 7.10 9.75 -37.26
CA GLN A 94 5.64 9.72 -37.49
C GLN A 94 5.25 10.29 -38.87
N GLU A 95 5.89 11.39 -39.28
CA GLU A 95 5.44 12.26 -40.39
C GLU A 95 6.30 12.14 -41.67
N GLU A 96 7.43 11.44 -41.63
CA GLU A 96 8.22 11.09 -42.83
C GLU A 96 7.40 10.29 -43.85
N LYS A 97 7.93 10.14 -45.08
CA LYS A 97 7.30 9.31 -46.12
C LYS A 97 7.26 7.84 -45.69
N GLY A 98 6.08 7.38 -45.27
CA GLY A 98 5.89 6.04 -44.68
C GLY A 98 6.21 5.99 -43.19
N GLY A 99 6.20 7.13 -42.48
CA GLY A 99 6.17 7.23 -41.03
C GLY A 99 4.89 6.64 -40.42
N SER A 100 4.89 6.40 -39.11
CA SER A 100 3.69 5.95 -38.39
C SER A 100 3.80 6.18 -36.88
N LEU A 101 2.67 6.07 -36.17
CA LEU A 101 2.64 6.14 -34.71
C LEU A 101 3.50 5.03 -34.07
N ASP A 102 3.48 3.83 -34.64
CA ASP A 102 4.31 2.72 -34.15
C ASP A 102 5.80 2.93 -34.44
N LYS A 103 6.16 3.55 -35.57
CA LYS A 103 7.53 4.00 -35.85
C LYS A 103 7.99 5.06 -34.84
N ALA A 104 7.15 6.06 -34.53
CA ALA A 104 7.46 7.06 -33.52
C ALA A 104 7.70 6.43 -32.14
N LYS A 105 6.82 5.52 -31.72
CA LYS A 105 6.94 4.78 -30.45
C LYS A 105 8.14 3.83 -30.43
N ALA A 106 8.47 3.19 -31.56
CA ALA A 106 9.69 2.38 -31.69
C ALA A 106 10.96 3.26 -31.63
N LYS A 107 10.96 4.42 -32.29
CA LYS A 107 12.06 5.37 -32.24
C LYS A 107 12.28 5.91 -30.83
N ALA A 108 11.22 6.28 -30.11
CA ALA A 108 11.29 6.69 -28.71
C ALA A 108 11.92 5.59 -27.83
N LYS A 109 11.47 4.33 -27.97
CA LYS A 109 12.05 3.18 -27.25
C LYS A 109 13.51 2.95 -27.59
N SER A 110 13.94 3.20 -28.83
CA SER A 110 15.35 3.07 -29.23
C SER A 110 16.30 4.06 -28.56
N LEU A 111 15.79 5.15 -27.96
CA LEU A 111 16.56 6.10 -27.17
C LEU A 111 16.82 5.63 -25.73
N PHE A 112 16.04 4.63 -25.26
CA PHE A 112 16.15 4.05 -23.91
C PHE A 112 16.35 2.53 -23.97
N PRO A 113 17.35 2.00 -24.71
CA PRO A 113 17.43 0.59 -25.14
C PRO A 113 17.86 -0.38 -24.03
N TYR A 114 17.23 -0.30 -22.86
CA TYR A 114 17.57 -1.12 -21.70
C TYR A 114 17.17 -2.59 -21.89
N LYS A 115 18.01 -3.49 -21.37
CA LYS A 115 17.70 -4.91 -21.28
C LYS A 115 16.43 -5.13 -20.45
N ASN A 116 15.55 -6.01 -20.92
CA ASN A 116 14.24 -6.30 -20.30
C ASN A 116 13.27 -5.10 -20.21
N ALA A 117 13.50 -4.00 -20.94
CA ALA A 117 12.63 -2.83 -20.92
C ALA A 117 11.19 -3.18 -21.32
N VAL A 118 10.26 -3.00 -20.39
CA VAL A 118 8.84 -2.85 -20.70
C VAL A 118 8.49 -1.37 -20.58
N TYR A 119 7.68 -0.87 -21.50
CA TYR A 119 7.29 0.53 -21.60
C TYR A 119 5.78 0.67 -21.40
N SER A 120 5.35 1.71 -20.72
CA SER A 120 3.94 2.10 -20.62
C SER A 120 3.24 2.23 -21.98
N ARG A 121 1.91 2.07 -21.98
CA ARG A 121 1.09 2.01 -23.19
C ARG A 121 1.27 3.19 -24.16
N ARG A 122 1.49 4.41 -23.68
CA ARG A 122 1.64 5.63 -24.50
C ARG A 122 3.08 6.17 -24.55
N PHE A 123 4.08 5.41 -24.10
CA PHE A 123 5.47 5.86 -24.18
C PHE A 123 5.87 6.21 -25.61
N GLY A 124 6.32 7.46 -25.82
CA GLY A 124 6.78 7.96 -27.12
C GLY A 124 5.68 8.22 -28.14
N GLU A 125 4.49 8.66 -27.71
CA GLU A 125 3.31 8.85 -28.56
C GLU A 125 3.05 10.35 -28.82
N PRO A 126 3.53 10.94 -29.94
CA PRO A 126 3.56 12.40 -30.15
C PRO A 126 2.22 13.12 -29.95
N PRO A 127 1.05 12.61 -30.41
CA PRO A 127 -0.22 13.31 -30.23
C PRO A 127 -0.63 13.45 -28.76
N HIS A 128 -0.30 12.47 -27.91
CA HIS A 128 -0.58 12.53 -26.48
C HIS A 128 0.40 13.46 -25.75
N MET A 129 1.68 13.44 -26.13
CA MET A 129 2.68 14.40 -25.62
C MET A 129 2.30 15.85 -25.94
N LEU A 130 1.95 16.14 -27.20
CA LEU A 130 1.56 17.47 -27.65
C LEU A 130 0.23 17.93 -27.03
N SER A 131 -0.75 17.04 -26.89
CA SER A 131 -2.02 17.31 -26.20
C SER A 131 -1.84 17.62 -24.71
N TRP A 132 -0.93 16.90 -24.03
CA TRP A 132 -0.54 17.18 -22.65
C TRP A 132 0.16 18.54 -22.53
N ALA A 133 1.17 18.79 -23.37
CA ALA A 133 1.95 20.03 -23.35
C ALA A 133 1.06 21.27 -23.63
N ARG A 134 0.15 21.18 -24.60
CA ARG A 134 -0.87 22.22 -24.88
C ARG A 134 -1.79 22.50 -23.69
N ARG A 135 -2.13 21.50 -22.88
CA ARG A 135 -2.97 21.68 -21.69
C ARG A 135 -2.26 22.50 -20.61
N TYR A 136 -0.99 22.21 -20.37
CA TYR A 136 -0.24 22.79 -19.24
C TYR A 136 0.64 24.01 -19.59
N ARG A 137 0.70 24.45 -20.86
CA ARG A 137 1.48 25.64 -21.29
C ARG A 137 1.16 26.95 -20.58
N LYS A 138 -0.01 27.04 -19.93
CA LYS A 138 -0.42 28.21 -19.10
C LYS A 138 -0.41 27.94 -17.60
N ASP A 139 -0.12 26.72 -17.17
CA ASP A 139 0.03 26.35 -15.77
C ASP A 139 1.50 26.58 -15.35
N ALA A 140 1.78 27.76 -14.81
CA ALA A 140 3.13 28.14 -14.38
C ALA A 140 3.70 27.22 -13.28
N ALA A 141 2.85 26.56 -12.49
CA ALA A 141 3.30 25.60 -11.48
C ALA A 141 3.70 24.27 -12.13
N MET A 142 2.93 23.77 -13.11
CA MET A 142 3.28 22.57 -13.88
C MET A 142 4.51 22.79 -14.75
N VAL A 143 4.62 23.94 -15.43
CA VAL A 143 5.83 24.34 -16.18
C VAL A 143 7.05 24.34 -15.27
N LYS A 144 6.95 24.96 -14.09
CA LYS A 144 8.04 25.00 -13.10
C LYS A 144 8.40 23.59 -12.58
N LEU A 145 7.41 22.74 -12.28
CA LEU A 145 7.64 21.35 -11.88
C LEU A 145 8.38 20.58 -12.97
N CYS A 146 7.88 20.65 -14.20
CA CYS A 146 8.37 19.92 -15.36
C CYS A 146 9.82 20.33 -15.71
N ALA A 147 10.07 21.64 -15.84
CA ALA A 147 11.39 22.20 -16.15
C ALA A 147 12.42 22.01 -15.02
N ALA A 148 11.98 21.78 -13.78
CA ALA A 148 12.88 21.51 -12.66
C ALA A 148 13.33 20.04 -12.57
N THR A 149 12.70 19.10 -13.29
CA THR A 149 13.04 17.67 -13.23
C THR A 149 14.44 17.36 -13.76
N GLN A 150 15.18 16.51 -13.04
CA GLN A 150 16.52 16.06 -13.38
C GLN A 150 16.67 14.55 -13.12
N ARG A 151 17.56 13.91 -13.87
CA ARG A 151 17.92 12.49 -13.69
C ARG A 151 18.33 12.20 -12.24
N GLY A 152 17.69 11.21 -11.62
CA GLY A 152 17.84 10.84 -10.22
C GLY A 152 16.79 11.44 -9.27
N ASP A 153 16.02 12.45 -9.67
CA ASP A 153 14.94 12.97 -8.83
C ASP A 153 13.87 11.89 -8.56
N ILE A 154 13.25 11.95 -7.38
CA ILE A 154 12.08 11.13 -7.04
C ILE A 154 10.86 12.02 -7.11
N LEU A 155 9.83 11.59 -7.84
CA LEU A 155 8.56 12.29 -7.95
C LEU A 155 7.47 11.50 -7.24
N LEU A 156 6.80 12.14 -6.27
CA LEU A 156 5.68 11.59 -5.52
C LEU A 156 4.36 12.11 -6.06
N ASN A 157 3.37 11.21 -6.19
CA ASN A 157 1.99 11.51 -6.60
C ASN A 157 1.04 11.36 -5.41
N GLY A 158 0.06 12.25 -5.27
CA GLY A 158 -0.97 12.19 -4.23
C GLY A 158 -2.24 12.97 -4.56
N HIS A 159 -3.28 12.80 -3.75
CA HIS A 159 -4.56 13.51 -3.96
C HIS A 159 -4.50 14.96 -3.46
N LYS A 160 -4.90 15.93 -4.30
CA LYS A 160 -5.00 17.34 -3.92
C LYS A 160 -5.99 17.59 -2.78
N SER A 161 -7.18 16.99 -2.88
CA SER A 161 -8.27 17.23 -1.93
C SER A 161 -8.21 16.29 -0.73
N ALA A 162 -8.59 16.81 0.44
CA ALA A 162 -8.78 15.99 1.64
C ALA A 162 -9.81 14.87 1.40
N GLU A 163 -10.85 15.09 0.59
CA GLU A 163 -11.76 14.02 0.20
C GLU A 163 -11.00 12.90 -0.53
N GLY A 164 -10.24 13.22 -1.57
CA GLY A 164 -9.43 12.24 -2.32
C GLY A 164 -8.50 11.42 -1.42
N GLN A 165 -7.86 12.07 -0.45
CA GLN A 165 -7.02 11.40 0.56
C GLN A 165 -7.84 10.44 1.45
N THR A 166 -9.04 10.83 1.92
CA THR A 166 -9.96 9.91 2.64
C THR A 166 -10.62 8.86 1.74
N ASN A 167 -10.43 8.93 0.43
CA ASN A 167 -10.99 8.01 -0.55
C ASN A 167 -9.96 6.96 -1.02
N ASP A 168 -8.69 7.12 -0.65
CA ASP A 168 -7.55 6.36 -1.17
C ASP A 168 -6.93 5.46 -0.09
N MET A 169 -6.85 4.16 -0.36
CA MET A 169 -6.38 3.21 0.64
C MET A 169 -4.90 3.42 1.01
N ILE A 170 -4.03 3.83 0.09
CA ILE A 170 -2.61 4.04 0.41
C ILE A 170 -2.48 5.31 1.26
N ALA A 171 -3.22 6.36 0.94
CA ALA A 171 -3.20 7.60 1.73
C ALA A 171 -3.71 7.38 3.18
N ILE A 172 -4.82 6.63 3.36
CA ILE A 172 -5.37 6.32 4.69
C ILE A 172 -4.41 5.40 5.47
N LEU A 173 -3.88 4.34 4.84
CA LEU A 173 -3.02 3.35 5.50
C LEU A 173 -1.63 3.90 5.87
N THR A 174 -1.14 4.91 5.13
CA THR A 174 0.19 5.52 5.35
C THR A 174 0.13 6.90 6.00
N GLY A 175 -1.07 7.37 6.39
CA GLY A 175 -1.27 8.62 7.13
C GLY A 175 -0.78 9.88 6.41
N GLY A 176 -0.79 9.90 5.07
CA GLY A 176 -0.26 11.01 4.28
C GLY A 176 -0.82 11.07 2.85
N LYS A 177 -0.63 12.20 2.17
CA LYS A 177 -1.33 12.48 0.90
C LYS A 177 -0.84 11.68 -0.31
N TYR A 178 0.35 11.08 -0.25
CA TYR A 178 1.02 10.46 -1.40
C TYR A 178 0.76 8.96 -1.51
N HIS A 179 0.40 8.50 -2.71
CA HIS A 179 0.03 7.10 -2.99
C HIS A 179 0.92 6.38 -4.01
N HIS A 180 1.80 7.09 -4.72
CA HIS A 180 2.70 6.52 -5.73
C HIS A 180 4.02 7.29 -5.78
N ALA A 181 5.08 6.61 -6.21
CA ALA A 181 6.43 7.16 -6.33
C ALA A 181 7.09 6.65 -7.61
N VAL A 182 7.74 7.54 -8.35
CA VAL A 182 8.47 7.23 -9.60
C VAL A 182 9.84 7.90 -9.56
N THR A 183 10.85 7.32 -10.19
CA THR A 183 12.21 7.90 -10.20
C THR A 183 12.58 8.35 -11.62
N VAL A 184 13.04 9.59 -11.76
CA VAL A 184 13.44 10.20 -13.03
C VAL A 184 14.75 9.59 -13.53
N ILE A 185 14.78 9.10 -14.76
CA ILE A 185 15.98 8.55 -15.41
C ILE A 185 16.53 9.43 -16.55
N ASP A 186 15.72 10.35 -17.07
CA ASP A 186 16.07 11.37 -18.07
C ASP A 186 15.07 12.55 -17.98
N GLY A 187 15.44 13.73 -18.48
CA GLY A 187 14.59 14.93 -18.51
C GLY A 187 15.38 16.25 -18.42
N PRO A 188 14.71 17.42 -18.49
CA PRO A 188 13.26 17.60 -18.53
C PRO A 188 12.68 17.58 -19.97
N PRO A 189 11.40 17.20 -20.16
CA PRO A 189 10.46 16.68 -19.17
C PRO A 189 10.80 15.23 -18.79
N ALA A 190 10.35 14.80 -17.60
CA ALA A 190 10.83 13.56 -16.99
C ALA A 190 10.37 12.26 -17.69
N VAL A 191 11.34 11.41 -18.03
CA VAL A 191 11.15 9.97 -18.24
C VAL A 191 11.45 9.25 -16.93
N PHE A 192 10.62 8.28 -16.56
CA PHE A 192 10.70 7.57 -15.29
C PHE A 192 10.99 6.08 -15.46
N ILE A 193 11.54 5.47 -14.40
CA ILE A 193 11.27 4.07 -14.07
C ILE A 193 10.34 4.03 -12.84
N GLU A 194 9.33 3.17 -12.92
CA GLU A 194 8.32 2.95 -11.88
C GLU A 194 8.02 1.46 -11.69
N ALA A 195 7.46 1.08 -10.53
CA ALA A 195 6.74 -0.18 -10.37
C ALA A 195 5.24 0.11 -10.24
N VAL A 196 4.41 -0.48 -11.11
CA VAL A 196 2.95 -0.24 -11.14
C VAL A 196 2.16 -1.55 -11.01
N GLY A 197 1.03 -1.51 -10.29
CA GLY A 197 0.14 -2.66 -10.04
C GLY A 197 -1.29 -2.47 -10.53
N LEU A 198 -2.20 -3.35 -10.10
CA LEU A 198 -3.63 -3.43 -10.48
C LEU A 198 -4.47 -2.18 -10.14
N THR A 199 -3.90 -1.21 -9.41
CA THR A 199 -4.45 0.12 -9.15
C THR A 199 -4.16 1.14 -10.27
N GLY A 200 -3.22 0.85 -11.17
CA GLY A 200 -3.03 1.58 -12.42
C GLY A 200 -4.13 1.27 -13.46
N SER A 201 -3.89 1.65 -14.73
CA SER A 201 -4.81 1.30 -15.82
C SER A 201 -4.90 -0.21 -15.98
N LYS A 202 -6.11 -0.76 -15.80
CA LYS A 202 -6.41 -2.19 -16.01
C LYS A 202 -6.39 -2.56 -17.49
N GLU A 203 -6.48 -1.54 -18.34
CA GLU A 203 -6.47 -1.56 -19.80
C GLU A 203 -5.03 -1.44 -20.36
N ASP A 204 -4.02 -1.44 -19.49
CA ASP A 204 -2.60 -1.45 -19.85
C ASP A 204 -2.00 -2.84 -19.58
N PRO A 205 -1.70 -3.65 -20.63
CA PRO A 205 -1.08 -4.97 -20.46
C PRO A 205 0.35 -4.88 -19.93
N THR A 206 0.92 -3.69 -19.82
CA THR A 206 2.24 -3.41 -19.20
C THR A 206 2.13 -3.00 -17.73
N SER A 207 0.94 -3.07 -17.14
CA SER A 207 0.79 -3.01 -15.68
C SER A 207 1.38 -4.25 -14.99
N ASN A 208 1.34 -4.24 -13.65
CA ASN A 208 1.81 -5.30 -12.74
C ASN A 208 3.32 -5.59 -12.79
N ARG A 209 4.15 -4.57 -13.07
CA ARG A 209 5.61 -4.71 -13.23
C ARG A 209 6.39 -3.41 -13.04
N VAL A 210 7.71 -3.55 -12.99
CA VAL A 210 8.69 -2.47 -13.17
C VAL A 210 8.82 -2.11 -14.66
N ARG A 211 8.65 -0.83 -15.00
CA ARG A 211 8.60 -0.34 -16.40
C ARG A 211 9.16 1.07 -16.57
N VAL A 212 9.47 1.43 -17.82
CA VAL A 212 9.72 2.82 -18.26
C VAL A 212 8.39 3.51 -18.56
N SER A 213 8.23 4.78 -18.17
CA SER A 213 7.06 5.60 -18.51
C SER A 213 7.39 7.10 -18.62
N ALA A 214 6.46 7.92 -19.11
CA ALA A 214 6.71 9.33 -19.42
C ALA A 214 5.80 10.30 -18.63
N TRP A 215 6.31 11.51 -18.35
CA TRP A 215 5.61 12.62 -17.66
C TRP A 215 4.15 12.80 -18.10
N HIS A 216 3.86 12.72 -19.40
CA HIS A 216 2.53 12.97 -19.97
C HIS A 216 1.49 11.87 -19.68
N GLU A 217 1.90 10.74 -19.12
CA GLU A 217 1.01 9.68 -18.61
C GLU A 217 0.73 9.83 -17.11
N HIS A 218 1.56 10.59 -16.40
CA HIS A 218 1.52 10.76 -14.95
C HIS A 218 1.02 12.15 -14.55
N LEU A 219 1.79 13.20 -14.88
CA LEU A 219 1.59 14.56 -14.40
C LEU A 219 0.21 15.11 -14.78
N ALA A 220 -0.57 15.51 -13.78
CA ALA A 220 -1.90 16.06 -14.00
C ALA A 220 -2.40 16.98 -12.89
N ASP A 221 -3.34 17.86 -13.27
CA ASP A 221 -4.06 18.82 -12.43
C ASP A 221 -4.99 18.22 -11.37
N TRP A 222 -5.42 16.96 -11.52
CA TRP A 222 -6.19 16.25 -10.48
C TRP A 222 -5.33 15.77 -9.30
N ALA A 223 -4.00 15.74 -9.46
CA ALA A 223 -3.04 15.21 -8.50
C ALA A 223 -2.09 16.29 -7.98
N CYS A 224 -1.76 16.26 -6.69
CA CYS A 224 -0.65 17.02 -6.14
C CYS A 224 0.65 16.22 -6.36
N TRP A 225 1.74 16.93 -6.61
CA TRP A 225 3.04 16.30 -6.85
C TRP A 225 4.10 16.87 -5.94
N ARG A 226 5.10 16.07 -5.57
CA ARG A 226 6.32 16.56 -4.95
C ARG A 226 7.53 15.99 -5.67
N LEU A 227 8.31 16.87 -6.27
CA LEU A 227 9.65 16.55 -6.75
C LEU A 227 10.62 16.61 -5.57
N LEU A 228 11.43 15.57 -5.40
CA LEU A 228 12.49 15.44 -4.41
C LEU A 228 13.83 15.29 -5.16
N ARG A 229 14.89 15.90 -4.65
CA ARG A 229 16.26 15.66 -5.17
C ARG A 229 17.12 15.07 -4.06
N PRO A 230 17.21 13.74 -3.92
CA PRO A 230 17.97 13.10 -2.85
C PRO A 230 19.40 13.65 -2.68
N THR A 231 20.08 13.91 -3.80
CA THR A 231 21.48 14.37 -3.85
C THR A 231 21.68 15.88 -3.64
N ALA A 232 20.63 16.63 -3.28
CA ALA A 232 20.71 18.08 -3.14
C ALA A 232 21.74 18.53 -2.08
N GLY A 233 22.70 19.37 -2.50
CA GLY A 233 23.79 19.85 -1.64
C GLY A 233 24.86 18.80 -1.31
N LEU A 234 24.91 17.67 -2.04
CA LEU A 234 26.14 16.87 -2.14
C LEU A 234 27.11 17.52 -3.14
N PRO A 235 28.44 17.27 -3.04
CA PRO A 235 29.39 17.64 -4.07
C PRO A 235 29.02 17.00 -5.42
N ALA A 236 29.21 17.71 -6.54
CA ALA A 236 28.73 17.27 -7.86
C ALA A 236 29.18 15.85 -8.26
N ALA A 237 30.43 15.49 -7.97
CA ALA A 237 30.96 14.15 -8.25
C ALA A 237 30.32 13.05 -7.38
N GLU A 238 29.99 13.33 -6.12
CA GLU A 238 29.23 12.38 -5.30
C GLU A 238 27.77 12.30 -5.79
N ALA A 239 27.13 13.45 -6.02
CA ALA A 239 25.77 13.50 -6.53
C ALA A 239 25.62 12.66 -7.82
N GLN A 240 26.52 12.83 -8.79
CA GLN A 240 26.56 12.04 -10.01
C GLN A 240 26.73 10.55 -9.72
N LYS A 241 27.73 10.16 -8.91
CA LYS A 241 27.96 8.75 -8.52
C LYS A 241 26.73 8.11 -7.86
N ARG A 242 25.98 8.85 -7.03
CA ARG A 242 24.74 8.36 -6.41
C ARG A 242 23.63 8.20 -7.44
N ILE A 243 23.45 9.17 -8.33
CA ILE A 243 22.46 9.13 -9.42
C ILE A 243 22.73 7.95 -10.35
N ASP A 244 24.00 7.71 -10.73
CA ASP A 244 24.37 6.61 -11.63
C ASP A 244 24.10 5.24 -11.00
N GLY A 245 24.47 5.02 -9.74
CA GLY A 245 24.15 3.78 -9.03
C GLY A 245 22.64 3.54 -8.91
N ALA A 246 21.85 4.59 -8.62
CA ALA A 246 20.41 4.51 -8.53
C ALA A 246 19.74 4.19 -9.89
N VAL A 247 20.15 4.87 -10.96
CA VAL A 247 19.59 4.64 -12.31
C VAL A 247 20.02 3.27 -12.86
N ALA A 248 21.28 2.84 -12.64
CA ALA A 248 21.74 1.51 -13.02
C ALA A 248 20.97 0.40 -12.29
N TYR A 249 20.71 0.57 -10.99
CA TYR A 249 19.88 -0.35 -10.22
C TYR A 249 18.45 -0.43 -10.78
N LEU A 250 17.80 0.72 -11.02
CA LEU A 250 16.43 0.78 -11.58
C LEU A 250 16.33 0.07 -12.93
N VAL A 251 17.29 0.32 -13.83
CA VAL A 251 17.41 -0.36 -15.13
C VAL A 251 17.53 -1.88 -14.94
N GLY A 252 18.33 -2.33 -13.95
CA GLY A 252 18.45 -3.75 -13.59
C GLY A 252 17.18 -4.41 -13.05
N GLN A 253 16.14 -3.65 -12.68
CA GLN A 253 14.87 -4.19 -12.19
C GLN A 253 13.77 -4.27 -13.26
N LEU A 254 13.99 -3.72 -14.47
CA LEU A 254 12.98 -3.66 -15.53
C LEU A 254 12.38 -5.03 -15.87
N GLY A 255 11.05 -5.07 -16.01
CA GLY A 255 10.28 -6.28 -16.31
C GLY A 255 9.93 -7.15 -15.09
N LYS A 256 10.50 -6.93 -13.90
CA LYS A 256 10.12 -7.66 -12.68
C LYS A 256 8.67 -7.36 -12.26
N PRO A 257 7.94 -8.31 -11.64
CA PRO A 257 6.55 -8.12 -11.22
C PRO A 257 6.38 -7.06 -10.13
N TYR A 258 5.14 -6.55 -9.99
CA TYR A 258 4.76 -5.70 -8.88
C TYR A 258 4.60 -6.50 -7.58
N ASP A 259 5.09 -5.95 -6.46
CA ASP A 259 4.92 -6.58 -5.14
C ASP A 259 3.57 -6.21 -4.51
N TYR A 260 2.71 -7.21 -4.33
CA TYR A 260 1.46 -7.10 -3.58
C TYR A 260 1.60 -7.55 -2.12
N GLY A 261 2.76 -8.11 -1.73
CA GLY A 261 3.11 -8.41 -0.36
C GLY A 261 3.51 -7.18 0.47
N PHE A 262 3.81 -6.06 -0.20
CA PHE A 262 4.29 -4.78 0.35
C PHE A 262 5.42 -4.95 1.37
N THR A 263 6.48 -5.66 0.98
CA THR A 263 7.57 -6.07 1.87
C THR A 263 8.95 -5.93 1.22
N ASN A 264 9.82 -5.15 1.86
CA ASN A 264 11.19 -4.88 1.40
C ASN A 264 12.09 -6.14 1.40
N ASN A 265 11.63 -7.24 2.00
CA ASN A 265 12.44 -8.39 2.39
C ASN A 265 12.33 -9.57 1.40
N ASP A 266 11.78 -9.35 0.21
CA ASP A 266 11.45 -10.39 -0.76
C ASP A 266 12.66 -10.97 -1.54
N ALA A 267 13.84 -10.37 -1.38
CA ALA A 267 15.07 -10.58 -2.17
C ALA A 267 15.03 -10.02 -3.62
N ASN A 268 14.37 -8.89 -3.83
CA ASN A 268 14.28 -8.15 -5.10
C ASN A 268 13.70 -8.99 -6.25
N ARG A 269 12.69 -9.83 -5.95
CA ARG A 269 11.97 -10.66 -6.94
C ARG A 269 10.78 -9.91 -7.53
N ALA A 270 10.11 -9.09 -6.73
CA ALA A 270 9.09 -8.12 -7.11
C ALA A 270 9.46 -6.73 -6.55
N PHE A 271 8.69 -5.70 -6.91
CA PHE A 271 8.83 -4.36 -6.30
C PHE A 271 7.50 -3.62 -6.23
N TYR A 272 7.29 -2.83 -5.18
CA TYR A 272 6.28 -1.76 -5.18
C TYR A 272 6.94 -0.37 -5.30
N CYS A 273 6.14 0.65 -5.60
CA CYS A 273 6.62 1.91 -6.16
C CYS A 273 7.63 2.68 -5.29
N SER A 274 7.33 2.86 -4.01
CA SER A 274 8.20 3.58 -3.06
C SER A 274 9.36 2.73 -2.54
N GLU A 275 9.22 1.40 -2.50
CA GLU A 275 10.36 0.51 -2.28
C GLU A 275 11.37 0.62 -3.41
N LEU A 276 10.93 0.56 -4.67
CA LEU A 276 11.82 0.65 -5.82
C LEU A 276 12.63 1.95 -5.82
N ALA A 277 11.96 3.09 -5.57
CA ALA A 277 12.59 4.40 -5.45
C ALA A 277 13.54 4.50 -4.24
N TRP A 278 13.22 3.85 -3.13
CA TRP A 278 14.09 3.77 -1.95
C TRP A 278 15.34 2.91 -2.20
N LYS A 279 15.16 1.65 -2.62
CA LYS A 279 16.25 0.69 -2.87
C LYS A 279 17.20 1.14 -3.98
N ALA A 280 16.71 1.89 -4.97
CA ALA A 280 17.59 2.54 -5.96
C ALA A 280 18.70 3.36 -5.28
N TYR A 281 18.38 4.17 -4.28
CA TYR A 281 19.39 4.95 -3.55
C TYR A 281 20.05 4.16 -2.41
N HIS A 282 19.29 3.42 -1.60
CA HIS A 282 19.84 2.69 -0.47
C HIS A 282 20.79 1.57 -0.91
N ASP A 283 20.33 0.67 -1.78
CA ASP A 283 21.10 -0.48 -2.27
C ASP A 283 21.92 -0.09 -3.51
N GLY A 284 21.26 0.45 -4.54
CA GLY A 284 21.84 0.71 -5.86
C GLY A 284 22.95 1.77 -5.86
N ALA A 285 22.71 2.91 -5.20
CA ALA A 285 23.71 3.94 -4.97
C ALA A 285 24.59 3.68 -3.73
N SER A 286 24.44 2.50 -3.09
CA SER A 286 25.10 2.12 -1.84
C SER A 286 25.06 3.23 -0.77
N TRP A 287 23.91 3.88 -0.63
CA TRP A 287 23.72 5.01 0.27
C TRP A 287 22.88 4.58 1.47
N THR A 288 23.50 3.81 2.37
CA THR A 288 22.83 3.23 3.55
C THR A 288 22.27 4.26 4.54
N THR A 289 22.68 5.53 4.45
CA THR A 289 22.10 6.65 5.21
C THR A 289 20.87 7.28 4.52
N PHE A 290 20.51 6.86 3.30
CA PHE A 290 19.26 7.23 2.65
C PHE A 290 18.11 6.41 3.23
N LEU A 291 17.70 6.78 4.44
CA LEU A 291 16.68 6.09 5.21
C LEU A 291 15.32 6.79 5.08
N PRO A 292 14.20 6.04 5.01
CA PRO A 292 12.86 6.59 4.93
C PRO A 292 12.48 7.30 6.25
N VAL A 293 11.83 8.46 6.17
CA VAL A 293 11.48 9.26 7.36
C VAL A 293 10.22 8.70 8.01
N LYS A 294 10.41 7.66 8.84
CA LYS A 294 9.34 6.91 9.51
C LYS A 294 8.64 7.68 10.64
N ASP A 295 7.39 7.30 10.89
CA ASP A 295 6.52 7.85 11.93
C ASP A 295 5.60 6.73 12.48
N ALA A 296 5.50 6.59 13.81
CA ALA A 296 4.71 5.53 14.44
C ALA A 296 3.20 5.77 14.37
N GLY A 297 2.74 7.03 14.36
CA GLY A 297 1.33 7.39 14.20
C GLY A 297 0.79 7.09 12.80
N ARG A 298 1.66 7.12 11.78
CA ARG A 298 1.40 6.64 10.42
C ARG A 298 1.53 5.11 10.32
N ASP A 299 2.68 4.56 10.72
CA ASP A 299 2.98 3.12 10.55
C ASP A 299 2.09 2.19 11.39
N ARG A 300 1.46 2.66 12.48
CA ARG A 300 0.63 1.82 13.38
C ARG A 300 -0.40 0.94 12.66
N MET A 301 -1.01 1.41 11.57
CA MET A 301 -1.95 0.60 10.79
C MET A 301 -1.25 -0.44 9.91
N VAL A 302 -0.11 -0.10 9.30
CA VAL A 302 0.72 -1.06 8.54
C VAL A 302 1.28 -2.15 9.46
N VAL A 303 1.71 -1.78 10.67
CA VAL A 303 2.13 -2.70 11.74
C VAL A 303 0.98 -3.60 12.18
N ALA A 304 -0.21 -3.03 12.39
CA ALA A 304 -1.40 -3.77 12.76
C ALA A 304 -1.74 -4.84 11.71
N LEU A 305 -1.92 -4.43 10.44
CA LEU A 305 -2.29 -5.34 9.35
C LEU A 305 -1.24 -6.42 9.10
N ASN A 306 0.06 -6.08 9.05
CA ASN A 306 1.10 -7.08 8.84
C ASN A 306 1.13 -8.13 9.95
N ALA A 307 0.94 -7.76 11.22
CA ALA A 307 0.89 -8.72 12.32
C ALA A 307 -0.25 -9.75 12.18
N VAL A 308 -1.32 -9.44 11.43
CA VAL A 308 -2.39 -10.38 11.08
C VAL A 308 -2.01 -11.22 9.86
N ILE A 309 -1.42 -10.59 8.83
CA ILE A 309 -1.01 -11.25 7.59
C ILE A 309 0.08 -12.29 7.86
N ASP A 310 1.14 -11.89 8.57
CA ASP A 310 2.22 -12.77 9.01
C ASP A 310 1.68 -13.85 9.97
N GLY A 311 0.65 -13.48 10.76
CA GLY A 311 -0.13 -14.37 11.62
C GLY A 311 -0.95 -15.45 10.88
N MET A 312 -1.43 -15.18 9.67
CA MET A 312 -2.08 -16.19 8.80
C MET A 312 -1.08 -17.18 8.21
N LYS A 313 0.17 -16.73 8.00
CA LYS A 313 1.23 -17.43 7.24
C LYS A 313 0.77 -17.85 5.83
N PRO A 314 0.71 -16.93 4.85
CA PRO A 314 0.47 -17.26 3.46
C PRO A 314 1.54 -18.25 2.95
N LYS A 315 1.12 -19.37 2.35
CA LYS A 315 2.05 -20.35 1.75
C LYS A 315 2.80 -19.76 0.55
N ASP A 316 2.12 -18.86 -0.16
CA ASP A 316 2.68 -17.95 -1.15
C ASP A 316 2.04 -16.57 -0.91
N ARG A 317 2.84 -15.60 -0.46
CA ARG A 317 2.38 -14.24 -0.16
C ARG A 317 1.89 -13.51 -1.41
N ASN A 318 2.46 -13.81 -2.58
CA ASN A 318 2.12 -13.15 -3.83
C ASN A 318 0.84 -13.74 -4.43
N ALA A 319 0.71 -15.07 -4.46
CA ALA A 319 -0.53 -15.72 -4.92
C ALA A 319 -1.73 -15.41 -4.02
N VAL A 320 -1.54 -15.36 -2.70
CA VAL A 320 -2.61 -14.93 -1.77
C VAL A 320 -2.93 -13.44 -1.95
N ALA A 321 -1.94 -12.56 -2.10
CA ALA A 321 -2.20 -11.14 -2.31
C ALA A 321 -2.89 -10.84 -3.66
N GLN A 322 -2.53 -11.55 -4.73
CA GLN A 322 -3.25 -11.48 -6.01
C GLN A 322 -4.73 -11.85 -5.83
N LYS A 323 -5.02 -12.97 -5.14
CA LYS A 323 -6.40 -13.38 -4.79
C LYS A 323 -7.13 -12.33 -3.94
N VAL A 324 -6.45 -11.68 -2.98
CA VAL A 324 -7.02 -10.56 -2.19
C VAL A 324 -7.41 -9.40 -3.10
N VAL A 325 -6.59 -9.05 -4.09
CA VAL A 325 -6.91 -7.97 -5.04
C VAL A 325 -8.08 -8.38 -5.94
N ASP A 326 -8.07 -9.58 -6.52
CA ASP A 326 -9.15 -10.05 -7.42
C ASP A 326 -10.50 -10.11 -6.68
N PHE A 327 -10.52 -10.68 -5.47
CA PHE A 327 -11.68 -10.62 -4.59
C PHE A 327 -12.11 -9.17 -4.30
N THR A 328 -11.18 -8.28 -3.96
CA THR A 328 -11.51 -6.88 -3.64
C THR A 328 -12.11 -6.16 -4.87
N LEU A 329 -11.60 -6.42 -6.07
CA LEU A 329 -12.11 -5.83 -7.31
C LEU A 329 -13.52 -6.33 -7.67
N ASP A 330 -13.77 -7.64 -7.58
CA ASP A 330 -15.09 -8.22 -7.79
C ASP A 330 -16.09 -7.76 -6.72
N TYR A 331 -15.71 -7.86 -5.44
CA TYR A 331 -16.56 -7.51 -4.30
C TYR A 331 -16.91 -6.01 -4.26
N THR A 332 -16.01 -5.11 -4.66
CA THR A 332 -16.30 -3.67 -4.75
C THR A 332 -17.05 -3.24 -6.01
N SER A 333 -17.13 -4.10 -7.04
CA SER A 333 -17.91 -3.81 -8.26
C SER A 333 -19.42 -3.78 -7.99
N GLN A 334 -19.88 -4.51 -6.98
CA GLN A 334 -21.29 -4.69 -6.63
C GLN A 334 -21.80 -3.64 -5.64
N LYS A 335 -23.07 -3.25 -5.78
CA LYS A 335 -23.76 -2.30 -4.90
C LYS A 335 -25.20 -2.79 -4.60
N PRO A 336 -25.52 -3.22 -3.37
CA PRO A 336 -24.60 -3.46 -2.25
C PRO A 336 -23.61 -4.61 -2.56
N PRO A 337 -22.44 -4.67 -1.89
CA PRO A 337 -21.49 -5.79 -2.02
C PRO A 337 -22.03 -7.11 -1.47
N ASP A 338 -21.96 -8.22 -2.23
CA ASP A 338 -22.47 -9.53 -1.77
C ASP A 338 -21.57 -10.15 -0.69
N LEU A 339 -22.00 -10.04 0.57
CA LEU A 339 -21.34 -10.61 1.74
C LEU A 339 -21.18 -12.14 1.70
N LYS A 340 -21.86 -12.87 0.80
CA LYS A 340 -21.58 -14.30 0.59
C LYS A 340 -20.24 -14.53 -0.10
N LYS A 341 -19.89 -13.71 -1.11
CA LYS A 341 -18.59 -13.77 -1.80
C LYS A 341 -17.43 -13.65 -0.83
N LEU A 342 -17.61 -12.86 0.23
CA LEU A 342 -16.63 -12.74 1.29
C LEU A 342 -16.45 -14.02 2.10
N VAL A 343 -17.55 -14.71 2.45
CA VAL A 343 -17.48 -16.02 3.11
C VAL A 343 -16.81 -17.05 2.20
N THR A 344 -17.15 -17.06 0.90
CA THR A 344 -16.45 -17.83 -0.13
C THR A 344 -14.96 -17.54 -0.14
N PHE A 345 -14.54 -16.28 -0.22
CA PHE A 345 -13.12 -15.90 -0.24
C PHE A 345 -12.36 -16.37 1.02
N ILE A 346 -12.94 -16.25 2.21
CA ILE A 346 -12.32 -16.74 3.45
C ILE A 346 -12.17 -18.26 3.43
N VAL A 347 -13.19 -18.98 2.95
CA VAL A 347 -13.25 -20.46 3.00
C VAL A 347 -12.47 -21.11 1.86
N ASP A 348 -12.54 -20.58 0.65
CA ASP A 348 -12.09 -21.25 -0.57
C ASP A 348 -10.73 -20.72 -1.08
N ASP A 349 -10.35 -19.48 -0.72
CA ASP A 349 -9.07 -18.87 -1.08
C ASP A 349 -8.11 -18.75 0.10
N LEU A 350 -8.50 -18.03 1.17
CA LEU A 350 -7.62 -17.80 2.31
C LEU A 350 -7.35 -19.08 3.10
N ALA A 351 -8.39 -19.87 3.39
CA ALA A 351 -8.22 -21.04 4.25
C ALA A 351 -7.28 -22.13 3.68
N PRO A 352 -7.33 -22.50 2.39
CA PRO A 352 -6.30 -23.38 1.81
C PRO A 352 -4.98 -22.65 1.51
N GLY A 353 -5.00 -21.33 1.24
CA GLY A 353 -3.80 -20.55 0.89
C GLY A 353 -2.88 -20.22 2.06
N CYS A 354 -3.38 -20.20 3.29
CA CYS A 354 -2.63 -19.83 4.50
C CYS A 354 -2.41 -21.06 5.40
N GLU A 355 -1.19 -21.25 5.93
CA GLU A 355 -0.84 -22.40 6.77
C GLU A 355 -1.73 -22.54 8.01
N VAL A 356 -1.99 -21.43 8.71
CA VAL A 356 -2.68 -21.47 10.01
C VAL A 356 -4.15 -21.85 9.85
N PHE A 357 -4.81 -21.39 8.78
CA PHE A 357 -6.15 -21.86 8.44
C PHE A 357 -6.14 -23.28 7.87
N ALA A 358 -5.18 -23.64 7.01
CA ALA A 358 -5.10 -24.99 6.44
C ALA A 358 -4.83 -26.06 7.51
N ASP A 359 -4.11 -25.72 8.59
CA ASP A 359 -3.86 -26.59 9.74
C ASP A 359 -5.09 -26.76 10.65
N ALA A 360 -6.04 -25.82 10.60
CA ALA A 360 -7.32 -25.89 11.32
C ALA A 360 -8.46 -26.49 10.47
N PHE A 361 -8.44 -26.27 9.15
CA PHE A 361 -9.48 -26.67 8.19
C PHE A 361 -8.88 -27.36 6.94
N PRO A 362 -8.17 -28.51 7.11
CA PRO A 362 -7.41 -29.15 6.03
C PRO A 362 -8.28 -29.75 4.91
N THR A 363 -9.49 -30.22 5.23
CA THR A 363 -10.39 -30.89 4.27
C THR A 363 -11.54 -29.98 3.82
N ALA A 364 -12.09 -30.23 2.63
CA ALA A 364 -13.30 -29.54 2.17
C ALA A 364 -14.46 -29.65 3.18
N ALA A 365 -14.66 -30.82 3.79
CA ALA A 365 -15.67 -31.03 4.82
C ALA A 365 -15.45 -30.18 6.10
N SER A 366 -14.19 -29.92 6.48
CA SER A 366 -13.89 -28.97 7.57
C SER A 366 -14.08 -27.50 7.16
N ARG A 367 -13.86 -27.18 5.88
CA ARG A 367 -14.08 -25.84 5.32
C ARG A 367 -15.57 -25.51 5.16
N GLU A 368 -16.43 -26.47 4.83
CA GLU A 368 -17.89 -26.26 4.88
C GLU A 368 -18.43 -26.07 6.30
N LYS A 369 -17.82 -26.69 7.31
CA LYS A 369 -18.15 -26.41 8.72
C LYS A 369 -17.76 -24.98 9.12
N LEU A 370 -16.58 -24.51 8.70
CA LEU A 370 -16.19 -23.09 8.80
C LEU A 370 -17.19 -22.17 8.07
N ARG A 371 -17.60 -22.52 6.84
CA ARG A 371 -18.62 -21.78 6.07
C ARG A 371 -19.92 -21.63 6.85
N GLY A 372 -20.41 -22.73 7.45
CA GLY A 372 -21.60 -22.73 8.30
C GLY A 372 -21.48 -21.85 9.55
N VAL A 373 -20.30 -21.76 10.16
CA VAL A 373 -20.02 -20.82 11.26
C VAL A 373 -20.01 -19.37 10.75
N LEU A 374 -19.30 -19.07 9.68
CA LEU A 374 -19.23 -17.72 9.09
C LEU A 374 -20.61 -17.22 8.60
N GLU A 375 -21.45 -18.10 8.07
CA GLU A 375 -22.85 -17.78 7.71
C GLU A 375 -23.72 -17.45 8.93
N LYS A 376 -23.56 -18.18 10.05
CA LYS A 376 -24.21 -17.80 11.32
C LYS A 376 -23.76 -16.43 11.81
N VAL A 377 -22.51 -16.05 11.58
CA VAL A 377 -22.01 -14.70 11.90
C VAL A 377 -22.62 -13.67 10.96
N ARG A 378 -22.52 -13.86 9.65
CA ARG A 378 -23.09 -12.98 8.62
C ARG A 378 -24.59 -12.69 8.84
N THR A 379 -25.33 -13.68 9.33
CA THR A 379 -26.78 -13.61 9.61
C THR A 379 -27.15 -13.25 11.06
N ASN A 380 -26.19 -12.84 11.88
CA ASN A 380 -26.36 -12.49 13.30
C ASN A 380 -26.97 -13.60 14.20
N ARG A 381 -26.77 -14.87 13.82
CA ARG A 381 -27.18 -16.08 14.56
C ARG A 381 -26.05 -16.71 15.37
N ALA A 382 -24.87 -16.09 15.35
CA ALA A 382 -23.68 -16.61 16.03
C ALA A 382 -23.69 -16.43 17.55
N PHE A 383 -24.26 -15.33 18.07
CA PHE A 383 -24.13 -14.91 19.48
C PHE A 383 -25.46 -14.69 20.24
N PRO A 384 -26.45 -15.61 20.15
CA PRO A 384 -27.77 -15.44 20.77
C PRO A 384 -27.73 -15.28 22.30
N GLY A 385 -26.81 -15.96 22.99
CA GLY A 385 -26.63 -15.86 24.44
C GLY A 385 -26.10 -14.48 24.84
N PHE A 386 -25.06 -13.99 24.17
CA PHE A 386 -24.54 -12.64 24.39
C PHE A 386 -25.60 -11.57 24.13
N LEU A 387 -26.33 -11.67 22.99
CA LEU A 387 -27.37 -10.71 22.62
C LEU A 387 -28.49 -10.64 23.69
N ALA A 388 -28.98 -11.79 24.15
CA ALA A 388 -29.98 -11.86 25.22
C ALA A 388 -29.45 -11.30 26.56
N ALA A 389 -28.19 -11.58 26.91
CA ALA A 389 -27.58 -11.07 28.14
C ALA A 389 -27.37 -9.54 28.09
N LYS A 390 -26.95 -8.98 26.95
CA LYS A 390 -26.78 -7.54 26.75
C LYS A 390 -28.11 -6.79 26.76
N ALA A 391 -29.15 -7.34 26.13
CA ALA A 391 -30.51 -6.78 26.18
C ALA A 391 -31.03 -6.71 27.64
N ALA A 392 -30.91 -7.81 28.39
CA ALA A 392 -31.32 -7.86 29.80
C ALA A 392 -30.46 -6.99 30.74
N PHE A 393 -29.23 -6.64 30.36
CA PHE A 393 -28.41 -5.66 31.08
C PHE A 393 -28.91 -4.22 30.86
N GLU A 394 -29.13 -3.83 29.60
CA GLU A 394 -29.62 -2.48 29.28
C GLU A 394 -31.07 -2.25 29.77
N GLU A 395 -31.93 -3.27 29.79
CA GLU A 395 -33.24 -3.20 30.45
C GLU A 395 -33.11 -2.90 31.94
N LYS A 396 -32.25 -3.64 32.67
CA LYS A 396 -32.02 -3.43 34.10
C LYS A 396 -31.42 -2.06 34.42
N LYS A 397 -30.52 -1.58 33.56
CA LYS A 397 -29.91 -0.25 33.62
C LYS A 397 -30.95 0.86 33.44
N LYS A 398 -31.78 0.78 32.37
CA LYS A 398 -32.88 1.73 32.13
C LYS A 398 -33.92 1.74 33.26
N ALA A 399 -34.17 0.58 33.88
CA ALA A 399 -35.06 0.46 35.03
C ALA A 399 -34.42 0.82 36.39
N GLY A 400 -33.25 1.48 36.42
CA GLY A 400 -32.59 1.93 37.65
C GLY A 400 -32.08 0.82 38.59
N LYS A 401 -32.18 -0.46 38.19
CA LYS A 401 -31.95 -1.63 39.07
C LYS A 401 -30.49 -1.80 39.53
N PHE A 402 -29.58 -0.95 39.06
CA PHE A 402 -28.17 -0.88 39.43
C PHE A 402 -27.80 0.32 40.34
N GLU A 403 -28.75 1.24 40.61
CA GLU A 403 -28.51 2.44 41.44
C GLU A 403 -29.16 2.33 42.83
N THR A 404 -29.69 1.15 43.16
CA THR A 404 -30.23 0.85 44.50
C THR A 404 -29.13 0.83 45.56
N GLY A 405 -29.32 1.55 46.66
CA GLY A 405 -28.34 1.79 47.72
C GLY A 405 -27.82 0.56 48.48
N TRP A 406 -26.94 0.81 49.47
CA TRP A 406 -26.25 -0.21 50.27
C TRP A 406 -25.47 -1.26 49.43
N GLY A 407 -24.87 -0.83 48.32
CA GLY A 407 -24.02 -1.68 47.46
C GLY A 407 -24.78 -2.75 46.63
N ILE A 408 -26.05 -3.00 46.93
CA ILE A 408 -26.89 -3.99 46.24
C ILE A 408 -26.95 -3.72 44.73
N GLY A 409 -27.01 -2.44 44.33
CA GLY A 409 -26.96 -2.04 42.92
C GLY A 409 -25.67 -2.44 42.20
N ALA A 410 -24.52 -2.32 42.88
CA ALA A 410 -23.21 -2.72 42.35
C ALA A 410 -23.09 -4.25 42.22
N VAL A 411 -23.58 -5.02 43.21
CA VAL A 411 -23.61 -6.49 43.14
C VAL A 411 -24.52 -6.97 42.00
N ARG A 412 -25.71 -6.35 41.84
CA ARG A 412 -26.62 -6.62 40.71
C ARG A 412 -25.99 -6.31 39.36
N LYS A 413 -25.22 -5.22 39.27
CA LYS A 413 -24.48 -4.83 38.07
C LYS A 413 -23.39 -5.84 37.73
N LEU A 414 -22.54 -6.19 38.70
CA LEU A 414 -21.48 -7.19 38.53
C LEU A 414 -22.04 -8.54 38.09
N ALA A 415 -23.11 -9.04 38.74
CA ALA A 415 -23.75 -10.30 38.35
C ALA A 415 -24.31 -10.27 36.90
N ALA A 416 -24.76 -9.10 36.43
CA ALA A 416 -25.23 -8.94 35.06
C ALA A 416 -24.07 -8.80 34.05
N GLU A 417 -22.99 -8.10 34.38
CA GLU A 417 -21.76 -8.04 33.56
C GLU A 417 -21.08 -9.43 33.47
N THR A 418 -21.05 -10.20 34.55
CA THR A 418 -20.60 -11.61 34.55
C THR A 418 -21.48 -12.48 33.65
N LYS A 419 -22.82 -12.31 33.66
CA LYS A 419 -23.72 -13.09 32.78
C LYS A 419 -23.44 -12.83 31.29
N ILE A 420 -23.12 -11.59 30.90
CA ILE A 420 -22.72 -11.27 29.53
C ILE A 420 -21.50 -12.10 29.10
N VAL A 421 -20.47 -12.17 29.96
CA VAL A 421 -19.24 -12.92 29.66
C VAL A 421 -19.46 -14.43 29.65
N THR A 422 -20.22 -15.00 30.61
CA THR A 422 -20.48 -16.45 30.60
C THR A 422 -21.35 -16.88 29.42
N SER A 423 -22.32 -16.06 28.99
CA SER A 423 -23.07 -16.32 27.76
C SER A 423 -22.22 -16.19 26.50
N LEU A 424 -21.32 -15.20 26.41
CA LEU A 424 -20.36 -15.08 25.31
C LEU A 424 -19.43 -16.30 25.23
N VAL A 425 -18.85 -16.74 26.35
CA VAL A 425 -18.03 -17.96 26.43
C VAL A 425 -18.83 -19.20 26.00
N GLY A 426 -20.13 -19.27 26.33
CA GLY A 426 -21.02 -20.33 25.86
C GLY A 426 -21.19 -20.36 24.34
N ASP A 427 -21.45 -19.19 23.72
CA ASP A 427 -21.58 -19.08 22.26
C ASP A 427 -20.25 -19.38 21.54
N LEU A 428 -19.13 -18.83 22.01
CA LEU A 428 -17.79 -19.10 21.47
C LEU A 428 -17.47 -20.61 21.50
N ASN A 429 -17.73 -21.29 22.62
CA ASN A 429 -17.54 -22.74 22.75
C ASN A 429 -18.47 -23.57 21.84
N ARG A 430 -19.67 -23.06 21.52
CA ARG A 430 -20.55 -23.69 20.54
C ARG A 430 -20.01 -23.52 19.12
N LEU A 431 -19.66 -22.31 18.72
CA LEU A 431 -19.09 -22.01 17.39
C LEU A 431 -17.78 -22.77 17.15
N ALA A 432 -16.93 -22.90 18.17
CA ALA A 432 -15.71 -23.71 18.14
C ALA A 432 -16.02 -25.17 17.77
N LYS A 433 -16.97 -25.82 18.45
CA LYS A 433 -17.40 -27.20 18.16
C LYS A 433 -18.06 -27.33 16.78
N GLU A 434 -18.87 -26.35 16.39
CA GLU A 434 -19.53 -26.31 15.07
C GLU A 434 -18.52 -26.18 13.92
N SER A 435 -17.40 -25.46 14.11
CA SER A 435 -16.38 -25.20 13.08
C SER A 435 -15.67 -26.46 12.56
N GLY A 436 -15.68 -27.56 13.33
CA GLY A 436 -14.97 -28.79 12.98
C GLY A 436 -13.46 -28.77 13.18
N ALA A 437 -12.86 -27.65 13.60
CA ALA A 437 -11.45 -27.61 14.01
C ALA A 437 -11.26 -28.25 15.40
N GLY A 438 -10.16 -28.97 15.59
CA GLY A 438 -9.77 -29.45 16.92
C GLY A 438 -9.33 -28.31 17.83
N LEU A 439 -9.66 -28.36 19.12
CA LEU A 439 -9.44 -27.28 20.09
C LEU A 439 -8.01 -26.69 20.05
N PHE A 440 -6.98 -27.54 19.98
CA PHE A 440 -5.59 -27.12 19.87
C PHE A 440 -5.27 -26.35 18.57
N LYS A 441 -5.84 -26.77 17.43
CA LYS A 441 -5.68 -26.07 16.14
C LYS A 441 -6.41 -24.72 16.16
N LEU A 442 -7.57 -24.68 16.82
CA LEU A 442 -8.30 -23.44 17.04
C LEU A 442 -7.51 -22.47 17.93
N THR A 443 -6.93 -22.94 19.05
CA THR A 443 -5.96 -22.19 19.88
C THR A 443 -4.79 -21.63 19.06
N LYS A 444 -4.20 -22.42 18.15
CA LYS A 444 -3.13 -21.95 17.27
C LYS A 444 -3.60 -20.83 16.34
N LEU A 445 -4.79 -20.95 15.75
CA LEU A 445 -5.43 -19.92 14.92
C LEU A 445 -5.68 -18.64 15.73
N ILE A 446 -6.21 -18.78 16.95
CA ILE A 446 -6.43 -17.70 17.91
C ILE A 446 -5.14 -16.94 18.20
N GLY A 447 -4.08 -17.64 18.64
CA GLY A 447 -2.82 -17.03 19.00
C GLY A 447 -2.09 -16.37 17.81
N SER A 448 -2.23 -16.93 16.61
CA SER A 448 -1.50 -16.45 15.42
C SER A 448 -2.21 -15.30 14.71
N ILE A 449 -3.54 -15.35 14.56
CA ILE A 449 -4.30 -14.34 13.76
C ILE A 449 -5.08 -13.40 14.68
N ILE A 450 -5.83 -13.98 15.62
CA ILE A 450 -6.85 -13.26 16.38
C ILE A 450 -6.21 -12.40 17.47
N ALA A 451 -5.21 -12.90 18.18
CA ALA A 451 -4.51 -12.14 19.21
C ALA A 451 -3.79 -10.88 18.66
N PRO A 452 -3.13 -10.92 17.48
CA PRO A 452 -2.73 -9.70 16.77
C PRO A 452 -3.89 -8.76 16.42
N MET A 453 -4.97 -9.26 15.81
CA MET A 453 -6.13 -8.41 15.49
C MET A 453 -6.68 -7.67 16.71
N TYR A 454 -6.78 -8.40 17.82
CA TYR A 454 -7.28 -7.91 19.09
C TYR A 454 -6.29 -6.97 19.80
N LYS A 455 -4.98 -7.22 19.66
CA LYS A 455 -3.90 -6.33 20.15
C LYS A 455 -3.91 -4.97 19.48
N TYR A 456 -4.35 -4.86 18.22
CA TYR A 456 -4.39 -3.60 17.47
C TYR A 456 -5.82 -3.06 17.27
N MET A 457 -6.77 -3.52 18.09
CA MET A 457 -8.20 -3.23 17.94
C MET A 457 -8.53 -1.73 18.02
N GLY A 458 -7.82 -0.95 18.84
CA GLY A 458 -7.97 0.51 18.85
C GLY A 458 -7.55 1.17 17.51
N THR A 459 -6.47 0.68 16.91
CA THR A 459 -5.99 1.15 15.59
C THR A 459 -6.98 0.79 14.47
N TYR A 460 -7.64 -0.37 14.53
CA TYR A 460 -8.74 -0.69 13.61
C TYR A 460 -10.00 0.13 13.87
N ALA A 461 -10.33 0.42 15.14
CA ALA A 461 -11.47 1.25 15.50
C ALA A 461 -11.30 2.69 14.99
N ASP A 462 -10.12 3.31 15.15
CA ASP A 462 -9.79 4.61 14.57
C ASP A 462 -9.99 4.64 13.05
N PHE A 463 -9.53 3.60 12.35
CA PHE A 463 -9.64 3.49 10.89
C PHE A 463 -11.08 3.27 10.42
N LEU A 464 -11.82 2.35 11.05
CA LEU A 464 -13.23 2.09 10.73
C LEU A 464 -14.10 3.32 11.07
N THR A 465 -13.84 4.00 12.18
CA THR A 465 -14.52 5.26 12.53
C THR A 465 -14.14 6.38 11.56
N GLY A 466 -12.90 6.40 11.07
CA GLY A 466 -12.46 7.28 9.98
C GLY A 466 -13.21 7.04 8.67
N MET A 467 -13.46 5.78 8.31
CA MET A 467 -14.28 5.39 7.16
C MET A 467 -15.77 5.71 7.36
N ASP A 468 -16.28 5.59 8.59
CA ASP A 468 -17.70 5.77 8.91
C ASP A 468 -18.11 7.23 9.22
N LYS A 469 -17.22 8.21 8.97
CA LYS A 469 -17.56 9.65 9.01
C LYS A 469 -18.63 9.99 7.95
N GLY A 470 -19.88 9.83 8.35
CA GLY A 470 -21.10 10.02 7.56
C GLY A 470 -21.99 8.79 7.37
N GLY A 471 -21.78 7.67 8.09
CA GLY A 471 -22.68 6.50 8.05
C GLY A 471 -22.66 5.75 6.72
N LYS A 472 -21.49 5.61 6.10
CA LYS A 472 -21.33 5.23 4.68
C LYS A 472 -20.93 3.77 4.44
N VAL A 473 -20.76 2.99 5.50
CA VAL A 473 -20.40 1.56 5.42
C VAL A 473 -21.57 0.73 5.96
N ASP A 474 -22.29 0.05 5.05
CA ASP A 474 -23.37 -0.87 5.47
C ASP A 474 -22.77 -2.15 6.06
N LEU A 475 -22.64 -2.16 7.39
CA LEU A 475 -22.16 -3.28 8.17
C LEU A 475 -23.30 -4.29 8.38
N PRO A 476 -23.14 -5.60 8.08
CA PRO A 476 -24.15 -6.58 8.45
C PRO A 476 -24.33 -6.64 9.97
N ASP A 477 -25.52 -6.99 10.46
CA ASP A 477 -25.82 -6.90 11.89
C ASP A 477 -24.97 -7.84 12.77
N GLY A 478 -24.40 -8.90 12.19
CA GLY A 478 -23.36 -9.70 12.85
C GLY A 478 -22.05 -8.95 13.06
N ALA A 479 -21.62 -8.11 12.11
CA ALA A 479 -20.48 -7.22 12.25
C ALA A 479 -20.77 -6.11 13.28
N LYS A 480 -21.97 -5.50 13.22
CA LYS A 480 -22.43 -4.54 14.26
C LYS A 480 -22.41 -5.18 15.66
N THR A 481 -22.85 -6.44 15.77
CA THR A 481 -22.84 -7.21 17.02
C THR A 481 -21.41 -7.45 17.52
N ILE A 482 -20.49 -7.86 16.63
CA ILE A 482 -19.07 -8.08 16.95
C ILE A 482 -18.38 -6.79 17.40
N LEU A 483 -18.55 -5.67 16.68
CA LEU A 483 -18.06 -4.37 17.14
C LEU A 483 -18.62 -4.04 18.53
N SER A 484 -19.92 -4.25 18.76
CA SER A 484 -20.53 -4.00 20.07
C SER A 484 -20.10 -4.97 21.20
N MET A 485 -19.46 -6.10 20.88
CA MET A 485 -18.76 -6.96 21.85
C MET A 485 -17.36 -6.40 22.12
N THR A 486 -16.65 -6.04 21.04
CA THR A 486 -15.35 -5.38 21.01
C THR A 486 -15.32 -4.10 21.88
N ASP A 487 -16.27 -3.18 21.66
CA ASP A 487 -16.39 -1.92 22.40
C ASP A 487 -16.68 -2.16 23.89
N TRP A 488 -17.57 -3.13 24.18
CA TRP A 488 -17.93 -3.47 25.55
C TRP A 488 -16.74 -4.07 26.31
N LEU A 489 -15.99 -5.00 25.69
CA LEU A 489 -14.77 -5.54 26.28
C LEU A 489 -13.72 -4.45 26.51
N ALA A 490 -13.56 -3.49 25.59
CA ALA A 490 -12.69 -2.34 25.77
C ALA A 490 -13.11 -1.46 26.97
N GLU A 491 -14.40 -1.09 27.08
CA GLU A 491 -14.96 -0.31 28.20
C GLU A 491 -14.72 -0.98 29.56
N LYS A 492 -14.80 -2.31 29.63
CA LYS A 492 -14.61 -3.06 30.89
C LYS A 492 -13.15 -3.39 31.20
N ARG A 493 -12.17 -3.11 30.33
CA ARG A 493 -10.77 -3.56 30.46
C ARG A 493 -10.19 -3.45 31.88
N GLU A 494 -10.23 -2.25 32.44
CA GLU A 494 -9.64 -1.96 33.76
C GLU A 494 -10.43 -2.57 34.94
N LYS A 495 -11.70 -2.93 34.74
CA LYS A 495 -12.53 -3.63 35.73
C LYS A 495 -12.35 -5.15 35.61
N VAL A 496 -12.26 -5.69 34.41
CA VAL A 496 -12.01 -7.12 34.18
C VAL A 496 -10.66 -7.56 34.75
N LYS A 497 -9.65 -6.67 34.79
CA LYS A 497 -8.38 -6.90 35.51
C LYS A 497 -8.56 -7.36 36.96
N THR A 498 -9.60 -6.89 37.66
CA THR A 498 -9.83 -7.20 39.08
C THR A 498 -10.75 -8.40 39.31
N TRP A 499 -11.24 -9.05 38.25
CA TRP A 499 -12.19 -10.16 38.37
C TRP A 499 -11.50 -11.47 38.82
N PRO A 500 -12.07 -12.20 39.81
CA PRO A 500 -11.54 -13.49 40.25
C PRO A 500 -11.45 -14.52 39.13
N VAL A 501 -10.51 -15.46 39.28
CA VAL A 501 -10.26 -16.66 38.42
C VAL A 501 -9.83 -16.34 36.98
N VAL A 502 -10.56 -15.51 36.24
CA VAL A 502 -10.35 -15.24 34.80
C VAL A 502 -9.77 -13.85 34.51
N GLY A 503 -9.86 -12.90 35.43
CA GLY A 503 -9.57 -11.48 35.17
C GLY A 503 -8.15 -11.20 34.69
N LYS A 504 -7.13 -11.86 35.26
CA LYS A 504 -5.72 -11.70 34.85
C LYS A 504 -5.41 -12.31 33.48
N ALA A 505 -6.09 -13.40 33.11
CA ALA A 505 -5.95 -14.00 31.78
C ALA A 505 -6.66 -13.15 30.72
N LEU A 506 -7.90 -12.72 31.01
CA LEU A 506 -8.63 -11.76 30.18
C LEU A 506 -7.88 -10.43 30.04
N ALA A 507 -7.24 -9.91 31.09
CA ALA A 507 -6.46 -8.66 31.04
C ALA A 507 -5.29 -8.69 30.06
N ASN A 508 -4.60 -9.83 29.95
CA ASN A 508 -3.53 -10.05 28.96
C ASN A 508 -4.09 -10.29 27.55
N LEU A 509 -5.40 -10.55 27.44
CA LEU A 509 -6.20 -10.67 26.22
C LEU A 509 -7.16 -9.47 26.05
N LEU A 510 -6.85 -8.30 26.66
CA LEU A 510 -7.65 -7.07 26.58
C LEU A 510 -6.87 -5.95 25.84
N PRO A 511 -7.55 -5.06 25.09
CA PRO A 511 -7.02 -4.48 23.85
C PRO A 511 -5.76 -3.64 24.02
N GLY A 512 -4.89 -3.69 23.02
CA GLY A 512 -3.80 -2.73 22.86
C GLY A 512 -4.14 -1.61 21.88
N ASN A 513 -3.32 -0.58 21.95
CA ASN A 513 -3.04 0.39 20.90
C ASN A 513 -1.76 -0.03 20.17
N GLY A 514 -1.68 0.25 18.87
CA GLY A 514 -0.54 -0.12 18.01
C GLY A 514 0.64 0.86 18.02
N ASP A 515 0.65 1.74 19.01
CA ASP A 515 1.50 2.93 19.05
C ASP A 515 2.97 2.55 19.35
N ASP A 516 3.88 3.51 19.16
CA ASP A 516 5.34 3.37 19.35
C ASP A 516 6.03 2.28 18.49
N LYS A 517 5.37 1.80 17.41
CA LYS A 517 5.93 0.82 16.46
C LYS A 517 6.07 1.36 15.05
N LEU A 518 7.24 1.13 14.46
CA LEU A 518 7.55 1.42 13.05
C LEU A 518 7.48 0.14 12.20
N ALA A 519 7.07 0.27 10.94
CA ALA A 519 7.07 -0.79 9.95
C ALA A 519 8.41 -0.79 9.19
N THR A 520 9.43 -1.42 9.76
CA THR A 520 10.81 -1.42 9.22
C THR A 520 10.94 -2.06 7.83
N ASN A 521 10.07 -3.02 7.52
CA ASN A 521 10.11 -3.81 6.28
C ASN A 521 9.21 -3.20 5.18
N PHE A 522 8.82 -1.92 5.30
CA PHE A 522 7.94 -1.22 4.38
C PHE A 522 8.33 0.26 4.25
N VAL A 523 8.25 0.84 3.05
CA VAL A 523 8.47 2.26 2.77
C VAL A 523 7.29 2.83 2.00
N SER A 524 6.54 3.77 2.57
CA SER A 524 5.49 4.48 1.85
C SER A 524 6.03 5.64 1.01
N PRO A 525 5.27 6.13 0.00
CA PRO A 525 5.58 7.39 -0.67
C PRO A 525 5.61 8.57 0.30
N THR A 526 4.81 8.53 1.37
CA THR A 526 4.81 9.50 2.47
C THR A 526 6.12 9.48 3.27
N ASP A 527 6.74 8.32 3.51
CA ASP A 527 8.04 8.23 4.19
C ASP A 527 9.19 8.78 3.33
N LEU A 528 9.07 8.67 2.00
CA LEU A 528 9.99 9.30 1.04
C LEU A 528 9.86 10.83 1.03
N ALA A 529 8.69 11.39 1.34
CA ALA A 529 8.44 12.84 1.25
C ALA A 529 9.31 13.71 2.17
N GLY A 530 10.02 13.11 3.13
CA GLY A 530 11.00 13.74 4.01
C GLY A 530 12.48 13.48 3.68
N THR A 531 12.81 12.61 2.72
CA THR A 531 14.21 12.17 2.48
C THR A 531 15.08 13.17 1.72
N SER A 532 14.49 14.23 1.15
CA SER A 532 15.23 15.38 0.61
C SER A 532 14.87 16.68 1.36
N PRO A 533 15.46 16.92 2.54
CA PRO A 533 15.20 18.15 3.30
C PRO A 533 15.83 19.40 2.66
N ARG A 534 16.81 19.23 1.75
CA ARG A 534 17.55 20.31 1.09
C ARG A 534 16.93 20.78 -0.22
N PHE A 535 16.06 19.99 -0.85
CA PHE A 535 15.32 20.40 -2.04
C PHE A 535 14.01 19.61 -2.19
N HIS A 536 12.90 20.33 -2.20
CA HIS A 536 11.65 19.82 -2.74
C HIS A 536 10.91 20.90 -3.51
N LEU A 537 10.10 20.49 -4.48
CA LEU A 537 9.19 21.36 -5.21
C LEU A 537 7.81 20.69 -5.24
N ASP A 538 6.85 21.27 -4.51
CA ASP A 538 5.45 20.86 -4.56
C ASP A 538 4.72 21.53 -5.74
N TYR A 539 3.84 20.76 -6.38
CA TYR A 539 2.75 21.24 -7.22
C TYR A 539 1.43 21.05 -6.45
N PRO A 540 0.63 22.12 -6.26
CA PRO A 540 -0.52 22.14 -5.34
C PRO A 540 -1.73 21.38 -5.89
#